data_AF-A0A935I3K9-F1
#
_entry.id   AF-A0A935I3K9-F1
#
_cell.length_a   1.000
_cell.length_b   1.000
_cell.length_c   1.000
_cell.angle_alpha   90.00
_cell.angle_beta   90.00
_cell.angle_gamma   90.00
#
_symmetry.space_group_name_H-M   'P 1'
#
loop_
_entity.id
_entity.type
_entity.pdbx_description
1 polymer ?
#
loop_
_entity_poly.entity_id
_entity_poly.type
_entity_poly.pdbx_seq_one_letter_code
_entity_poly.pdbx_strand_id
1 'polypeptide(L)'
;MAFRYYKLQFTAGNSTAIMVDEVEMYVGATNVALNVPVVVDGTYPSFQTSWINNGGAWGQQWQYNAPYPHFAQFDLGAPKALDSYRLRVATQLAYNPTAWTLYGSNDTVTWYVIDARSGVTWSLAQEWNSYTVSGWKNIAGVVLDANGVPVSRKIRAYLRSNGYFSGESQSDPGTGAYALKVWFAEEYNLFLLDDALGTLENDQILRVIPV
;
A
#
# COMPACT_ATOMS: atom_id res chain seq x y z
N MET A 1 9.33 2.42 3.29
CA MET A 1 9.49 0.97 3.48
C MET A 1 9.67 0.35 2.11
N ALA A 2 10.60 -0.60 2.00
CA ALA A 2 11.02 -1.16 0.72
C ALA A 2 10.53 -2.61 0.59
N PHE A 3 10.00 -2.95 -0.58
CA PHE A 3 9.52 -4.29 -0.91
C PHE A 3 10.13 -4.80 -2.20
N ARG A 4 10.41 -6.10 -2.26
CA ARG A 4 10.88 -6.74 -3.50
C ARG A 4 9.71 -6.96 -4.46
N TYR A 5 8.59 -7.41 -3.92
CA TYR A 5 7.39 -7.72 -4.70
C TYR A 5 6.34 -6.64 -4.50
N TYR A 6 5.74 -6.21 -5.61
CA TYR A 6 4.61 -5.31 -5.61
C TYR A 6 3.45 -5.96 -6.34
N LYS A 7 2.23 -5.82 -5.84
CA LYS A 7 1.03 -6.40 -6.46
C LYS A 7 -0.07 -5.37 -6.55
N LEU A 8 -0.61 -5.16 -7.74
CA LEU A 8 -1.85 -4.42 -7.94
C LEU A 8 -2.99 -5.42 -8.07
N GLN A 9 -3.99 -5.31 -7.20
CA GLN A 9 -5.24 -6.03 -7.32
C GLN A 9 -6.30 -5.07 -7.87
N PHE A 10 -6.79 -5.34 -9.07
CA PHE A 10 -7.67 -4.46 -9.84
C PHE A 10 -9.14 -4.88 -9.75
N THR A 11 -10.01 -3.88 -9.82
CA THR A 11 -11.43 -4.00 -10.16
C THR A 11 -11.69 -3.07 -11.35
N ALA A 12 -12.27 -3.56 -12.44
CA ALA A 12 -12.59 -2.70 -13.59
C ALA A 12 -14.00 -2.10 -13.49
N GLY A 13 -14.28 -1.18 -14.42
CA GLY A 13 -15.59 -0.53 -14.52
C GLY A 13 -16.74 -1.46 -14.92
N ASN A 14 -16.44 -2.64 -15.47
CA ASN A 14 -17.42 -3.69 -15.76
C ASN A 14 -17.30 -4.86 -14.77
N SER A 15 -18.00 -5.98 -15.02
CA SER A 15 -17.98 -7.21 -14.20
C SER A 15 -17.35 -8.47 -14.87
N THR A 16 -16.84 -8.36 -16.10
CA THR A 16 -16.48 -9.49 -16.97
C THR A 16 -15.05 -9.52 -17.52
N ALA A 17 -14.33 -8.39 -17.54
CA ALA A 17 -12.98 -8.31 -18.12
C ALA A 17 -12.16 -7.09 -17.67
N ILE A 18 -10.89 -7.31 -17.36
CA ILE A 18 -9.90 -6.24 -17.13
C ILE A 18 -9.04 -6.02 -18.37
N MET A 19 -8.70 -4.76 -18.64
CA MET A 19 -7.60 -4.36 -19.50
C MET A 19 -6.73 -3.35 -18.77
N VAL A 20 -5.41 -3.52 -18.84
CA VAL A 20 -4.42 -2.55 -18.37
C VAL A 20 -3.36 -2.42 -19.45
N ASP A 21 -3.14 -1.20 -19.93
CA ASP A 21 -2.21 -0.97 -21.04
C ASP A 21 -0.76 -0.97 -20.54
N GLU A 22 -0.48 -0.24 -19.47
CA GLU A 22 0.86 -0.20 -18.88
C GLU A 22 0.78 0.17 -17.39
N VAL A 23 1.65 -0.44 -16.58
CA VAL A 23 1.91 -0.13 -15.19
C VAL A 23 3.37 0.24 -15.05
N GLU A 24 3.62 1.39 -14.46
CA GLU A 24 4.96 1.81 -14.13
C GLU A 24 5.08 2.17 -12.65
N MET A 25 6.23 1.86 -12.07
CA MET A 25 6.52 2.12 -10.65
C MET A 25 7.84 2.86 -10.53
N TYR A 26 7.89 3.90 -9.70
CA TYR A 26 9.00 4.83 -9.68
C TYR A 26 9.70 4.91 -8.33
N VAL A 27 11.03 4.97 -8.41
CA VAL A 27 11.91 5.46 -7.33
C VAL A 27 12.69 6.64 -7.91
N GLY A 28 12.46 7.83 -7.39
CA GLY A 28 12.83 9.08 -8.02
C GLY A 28 12.28 9.16 -9.44
N ALA A 29 13.17 9.34 -10.41
CA ALA A 29 12.84 9.41 -11.83
C ALA A 29 12.94 8.06 -12.57
N THR A 30 13.31 6.97 -11.88
CA THR A 30 13.56 5.67 -12.50
C THR A 30 12.31 4.80 -12.45
N ASN A 31 11.81 4.35 -13.61
CA ASN A 31 10.82 3.27 -13.67
C ASN A 31 11.49 1.95 -13.30
N VAL A 32 11.21 1.44 -12.10
CA VAL A 32 11.80 0.23 -11.54
C VAL A 32 11.00 -1.04 -11.87
N ALA A 33 9.83 -0.91 -12.48
CA ALA A 33 9.01 -2.05 -12.93
C ALA A 33 9.19 -2.38 -14.43
N LEU A 34 9.98 -1.60 -15.17
CA LEU A 34 10.20 -1.83 -16.61
C LEU A 34 10.85 -3.20 -16.86
N ASN A 35 10.18 -4.04 -17.66
CA ASN A 35 10.62 -5.37 -18.08
C ASN A 35 11.01 -6.32 -16.94
N VAL A 36 10.56 -6.06 -15.72
CA VAL A 36 10.75 -6.99 -14.60
C VAL A 36 9.80 -8.17 -14.73
N PRO A 37 10.11 -9.34 -14.13
CA PRO A 37 9.19 -10.48 -14.12
C PRO A 37 7.82 -10.08 -13.54
N VAL A 38 6.76 -10.42 -14.27
CA VAL A 38 5.38 -10.16 -13.87
C VAL A 38 4.57 -11.46 -13.86
N VAL A 39 3.79 -11.65 -12.81
CA VAL A 39 2.83 -12.75 -12.65
C VAL A 39 1.44 -12.14 -12.57
N VAL A 40 0.53 -12.61 -13.40
CA VAL A 40 -0.89 -12.22 -13.40
C VAL A 40 -1.77 -13.43 -13.12
N ASP A 41 -3.01 -13.21 -12.70
CA ASP A 41 -3.98 -14.26 -12.39
C ASP A 41 -4.57 -14.96 -13.62
N GLY A 42 -4.46 -14.35 -14.80
CA GLY A 42 -4.85 -14.93 -16.06
C GLY A 42 -4.53 -14.02 -17.23
N THR A 43 -4.67 -14.52 -18.45
CA THR A 43 -4.46 -13.74 -19.68
C THR A 43 -5.34 -14.28 -20.79
N TYR A 44 -6.03 -13.38 -21.49
CA TYR A 44 -6.78 -13.73 -22.68
C TYR A 44 -5.80 -14.14 -23.80
N PRO A 45 -6.03 -15.25 -24.55
CA PRO A 45 -4.99 -15.91 -25.35
C PRO A 45 -4.23 -15.06 -26.39
N SER A 46 -4.82 -13.97 -26.87
CA SER A 46 -4.19 -13.08 -27.86
C SER A 46 -3.33 -11.96 -27.25
N PHE A 47 -3.24 -11.87 -25.92
CA PHE A 47 -2.46 -10.87 -25.20
C PHE A 47 -1.30 -11.50 -24.44
N GLN A 48 -0.34 -10.67 -24.04
CA GLN A 48 0.86 -11.11 -23.31
C GLN A 48 0.93 -10.44 -21.95
N THR A 49 1.40 -11.19 -20.95
CA THR A 49 1.59 -10.67 -19.58
C THR A 49 2.61 -9.55 -19.54
N SER A 50 3.69 -9.67 -20.31
CA SER A 50 4.79 -8.69 -20.37
C SER A 50 4.39 -7.35 -20.96
N TRP A 51 3.24 -7.24 -21.64
CA TRP A 51 2.76 -5.97 -22.18
C TRP A 51 2.31 -4.99 -21.12
N ILE A 52 2.10 -5.44 -19.87
CA ILE A 52 1.72 -4.56 -18.78
C ILE A 52 2.89 -3.69 -18.28
N ASN A 53 4.14 -3.98 -18.63
CA ASN A 53 5.32 -3.27 -18.12
C ASN A 53 6.51 -3.22 -19.07
N ASN A 54 6.27 -3.21 -20.38
CA ASN A 54 7.33 -3.23 -21.39
C ASN A 54 7.61 -1.87 -22.03
N GLY A 55 7.07 -0.79 -21.46
CA GLY A 55 7.17 0.57 -21.99
C GLY A 55 6.00 0.97 -22.90
N GLY A 56 4.96 0.13 -22.98
CA GLY A 56 3.67 0.43 -23.60
C GLY A 56 3.74 0.83 -25.08
N ALA A 57 3.67 -0.15 -25.99
CA ALA A 57 3.44 0.13 -27.42
C ALA A 57 1.95 0.25 -27.75
N TRP A 58 1.62 0.82 -28.93
CA TRP A 58 0.23 0.91 -29.38
C TRP A 58 -0.40 -0.48 -29.54
N GLY A 59 -1.58 -0.65 -28.93
CA GLY A 59 -2.33 -1.90 -28.98
C GLY A 59 -1.78 -3.03 -28.11
N GLN A 60 -0.74 -2.77 -27.31
CA GLN A 60 -0.23 -3.71 -26.31
C GLN A 60 -0.86 -3.42 -24.96
N GLN A 61 -1.59 -4.39 -24.44
CA GLN A 61 -2.26 -4.32 -23.15
C GLN A 61 -2.32 -5.72 -22.54
N TRP A 62 -2.29 -5.82 -21.22
CA TRP A 62 -2.73 -7.03 -20.56
C TRP A 62 -4.27 -7.05 -20.51
N GLN A 63 -4.87 -8.19 -20.85
CA GLN A 63 -6.30 -8.40 -20.77
C GLN A 63 -6.61 -9.78 -20.16
N TYR A 64 -7.66 -9.83 -19.34
CA TYR A 64 -8.22 -11.09 -18.86
C TYR A 64 -9.74 -11.00 -18.72
N ASN A 65 -10.45 -12.03 -19.21
CA ASN A 65 -11.92 -12.08 -19.24
C ASN A 65 -12.45 -13.09 -18.22
N ALA A 66 -12.55 -12.66 -16.96
CA ALA A 66 -13.11 -13.44 -15.87
C ALA A 66 -13.76 -12.51 -14.83
N PRO A 67 -14.52 -13.03 -13.85
CA PRO A 67 -14.99 -12.25 -12.72
C PRO A 67 -13.85 -11.74 -11.84
N TYR A 68 -14.03 -10.57 -11.22
CA TYR A 68 -13.08 -9.89 -10.34
C TYR A 68 -12.90 -10.58 -8.98
N PRO A 69 -11.79 -10.27 -8.26
CA PRO A 69 -10.69 -9.37 -8.63
C PRO A 69 -9.63 -10.00 -9.52
N HIS A 70 -8.82 -9.16 -10.20
CA HIS A 70 -7.64 -9.57 -10.97
C HIS A 70 -6.36 -9.01 -10.38
N PHE A 71 -5.20 -9.61 -10.64
CA PHE A 71 -3.94 -9.06 -10.13
C PHE A 71 -2.79 -9.09 -11.13
N ALA A 72 -1.87 -8.14 -10.95
CA ALA A 72 -0.53 -8.17 -11.52
C ALA A 72 0.51 -7.99 -10.41
N GLN A 73 1.43 -8.93 -10.31
CA GLN A 73 2.52 -8.98 -9.34
C GLN A 73 3.86 -8.81 -10.05
N PHE A 74 4.65 -7.84 -9.60
CA PHE A 74 5.96 -7.48 -10.14
C PHE A 74 7.06 -7.90 -9.17
N ASP A 75 8.09 -8.61 -9.65
CA ASP A 75 9.32 -8.86 -8.89
C ASP A 75 10.39 -7.83 -9.26
N LEU A 76 10.63 -6.84 -8.40
CA LEU A 76 11.61 -5.77 -8.65
C LEU A 76 13.07 -6.24 -8.47
N GLY A 77 13.30 -7.52 -8.17
CA GLY A 77 14.61 -8.15 -7.99
C GLY A 77 15.27 -7.88 -6.64
N ALA A 78 14.97 -6.74 -6.02
CA ALA A 78 15.42 -6.36 -4.69
C ALA A 78 14.40 -5.43 -4.01
N PRO A 79 14.42 -5.29 -2.67
CA PRO A 79 13.56 -4.35 -1.98
C PRO A 79 13.76 -2.90 -2.45
N LYS A 80 12.69 -2.25 -2.90
CA LYS A 80 12.67 -0.83 -3.30
C LYS A 80 11.54 -0.11 -2.60
N ALA A 81 11.75 1.13 -2.17
CA ALA A 81 10.69 1.97 -1.61
C ALA A 81 10.14 2.86 -2.73
N LEU A 82 8.93 2.56 -3.20
CA LEU A 82 8.31 3.35 -4.27
C LEU A 82 7.92 4.75 -3.77
N ASP A 83 8.16 5.74 -4.63
CA ASP A 83 7.68 7.10 -4.47
C ASP A 83 6.31 7.29 -5.15
N SER A 84 6.12 6.65 -6.31
CA SER A 84 4.89 6.73 -7.08
C SER A 84 4.72 5.54 -8.02
N TYR A 85 3.51 5.42 -8.57
CA TYR A 85 3.21 4.56 -9.71
C TYR A 85 2.29 5.29 -10.67
N ARG A 86 2.22 4.84 -11.91
CA ARG A 86 1.24 5.33 -12.89
C ARG A 86 0.64 4.19 -13.67
N LEU A 87 -0.60 4.38 -14.08
CA LEU A 87 -1.34 3.45 -14.92
C LEU A 87 -1.66 4.14 -16.24
N ARG A 88 -1.43 3.44 -17.35
CA ARG A 88 -2.00 3.77 -18.66
C ARG A 88 -3.19 2.87 -18.91
N VAL A 89 -4.32 3.48 -19.26
CA VAL A 89 -5.52 2.71 -19.62
C VAL A 89 -5.50 2.21 -21.04
N ALA A 90 -6.12 1.06 -21.26
CA ALA A 90 -6.33 0.47 -22.57
C ALA A 90 -7.37 1.25 -23.38
N THR A 91 -7.50 0.89 -24.65
CA THR A 91 -8.40 1.56 -25.59
C THR A 91 -9.90 1.39 -25.26
N GLN A 92 -10.29 0.28 -24.63
CA GLN A 92 -11.69 0.03 -24.26
C GLN A 92 -11.98 0.47 -22.82
N LEU A 93 -12.47 1.70 -22.66
CA LEU A 93 -12.65 2.36 -21.35
C LEU A 93 -13.44 1.55 -20.32
N ALA A 94 -14.50 0.86 -20.74
CA ALA A 94 -15.31 0.06 -19.83
C ALA A 94 -14.51 -1.06 -19.14
N TYR A 95 -13.38 -1.48 -19.72
CA TYR A 95 -12.55 -2.59 -19.24
C TYR A 95 -11.36 -2.14 -18.39
N ASN A 96 -11.19 -0.84 -18.19
CA ASN A 96 -10.10 -0.31 -17.39
C ASN A 96 -10.39 -0.33 -15.88
N PRO A 97 -9.35 -0.43 -15.03
CA PRO A 97 -9.49 -0.40 -13.58
C PRO A 97 -10.19 0.87 -13.09
N THR A 98 -11.24 0.75 -12.29
CA THR A 98 -11.87 1.89 -11.58
C THR A 98 -11.54 1.90 -10.10
N ALA A 99 -10.99 0.80 -9.59
CA ALA A 99 -10.46 0.68 -8.25
C ALA A 99 -9.29 -0.32 -8.23
N TRP A 100 -8.37 -0.13 -7.29
CA TRP A 100 -7.29 -1.09 -7.03
C TRP A 100 -6.68 -0.91 -5.66
N THR A 101 -5.98 -1.94 -5.21
CA THR A 101 -5.10 -1.90 -4.05
C THR A 101 -3.70 -2.28 -4.46
N LEU A 102 -2.72 -1.43 -4.13
CA LEU A 102 -1.30 -1.69 -4.27
C LEU A 102 -0.78 -2.33 -2.98
N TYR A 103 -0.16 -3.48 -3.10
CA TYR A 103 0.46 -4.21 -2.00
C TYR A 103 1.97 -4.30 -2.18
N GLY A 104 2.69 -4.43 -1.06
CA GLY A 104 4.10 -4.82 -1.03
C GLY A 104 4.34 -6.10 -0.23
N SER A 105 5.33 -6.87 -0.65
CA SER A 105 5.79 -8.07 0.04
C SER A 105 7.29 -8.32 -0.18
N ASN A 106 7.92 -9.03 0.75
CA ASN A 106 9.30 -9.52 0.62
C ASN A 106 9.38 -11.05 0.53
N ASP A 107 8.25 -11.76 0.71
CA ASP A 107 8.18 -13.22 0.80
C ASP A 107 7.09 -13.83 -0.11
N THR A 108 6.32 -13.01 -0.84
CA THR A 108 5.14 -13.37 -1.65
C THR A 108 3.97 -13.99 -0.88
N VAL A 109 4.08 -14.11 0.44
CA VAL A 109 3.08 -14.72 1.34
C VAL A 109 2.38 -13.62 2.14
N THR A 110 3.16 -12.77 2.81
CA THR A 110 2.68 -11.66 3.62
C THR A 110 2.63 -10.41 2.77
N TRP A 111 1.43 -9.84 2.62
CA TRP A 111 1.19 -8.65 1.81
C TRP A 111 0.68 -7.51 2.69
N TYR A 112 1.22 -6.32 2.47
CA TYR A 112 0.85 -5.10 3.18
C TYR A 112 0.24 -4.09 2.23
N VAL A 113 -0.86 -3.43 2.61
CA VAL A 113 -1.46 -2.39 1.77
C VAL A 113 -0.58 -1.14 1.77
N ILE A 114 -0.12 -0.74 0.58
CA ILE A 114 0.70 0.46 0.35
C ILE A 114 -0.15 1.63 -0.10
N ASP A 115 -1.11 1.38 -1.00
CA ASP A 115 -2.05 2.39 -1.48
C ASP A 115 -3.38 1.72 -1.88
N ALA A 116 -4.48 2.46 -1.80
CA ALA A 116 -5.80 1.99 -2.22
C ALA A 116 -6.54 3.13 -2.93
N ARG A 117 -7.10 2.83 -4.11
CA ARG A 117 -7.83 3.77 -4.94
C ARG A 117 -9.18 3.19 -5.32
N SER A 118 -10.20 4.04 -5.37
CA SER A 118 -11.56 3.67 -5.75
C SER A 118 -12.27 4.85 -6.41
N GLY A 119 -13.23 4.57 -7.29
CA GLY A 119 -14.01 5.60 -7.96
C GLY A 119 -13.21 6.40 -8.99
N VAL A 120 -12.12 5.81 -9.52
CA VAL A 120 -11.33 6.42 -10.59
C VAL A 120 -12.13 6.36 -11.88
N THR A 121 -12.12 7.47 -12.61
CA THR A 121 -12.75 7.61 -13.94
C THR A 121 -11.69 7.93 -14.98
N TRP A 122 -11.92 7.47 -16.21
CA TRP A 122 -11.03 7.66 -17.34
C TRP A 122 -11.78 8.41 -18.42
N SER A 123 -11.16 9.47 -18.92
CA SER A 123 -11.78 10.36 -19.90
C SER A 123 -11.37 9.98 -21.32
N LEU A 124 -10.18 9.42 -21.49
CA LEU A 124 -9.59 9.11 -22.80
C LEU A 124 -8.94 7.72 -22.82
N ALA A 125 -9.01 7.07 -23.97
CA ALA A 125 -8.19 5.88 -24.24
C ALA A 125 -6.70 6.24 -24.12
N GLN A 126 -5.89 5.34 -23.56
CA GLN A 126 -4.44 5.56 -23.36
C GLN A 126 -4.07 6.78 -22.50
N GLU A 127 -5.02 7.29 -21.71
CA GLU A 127 -4.76 8.26 -20.67
C GLU A 127 -3.80 7.69 -19.61
N TRP A 128 -2.90 8.54 -19.12
CA TRP A 128 -2.04 8.26 -17.98
C TRP A 128 -2.57 8.96 -16.75
N ASN A 129 -2.67 8.23 -15.64
CA ASN A 129 -2.79 8.83 -14.33
C ASN A 129 -1.66 8.37 -13.41
N SER A 130 -1.11 9.34 -12.66
CA SER A 130 -0.01 9.13 -11.73
C SER A 130 -0.49 9.27 -10.29
N TYR A 131 0.02 8.40 -9.42
CA TYR A 131 -0.37 8.30 -8.02
C TYR A 131 0.88 8.26 -7.16
N THR A 132 1.00 9.24 -6.26
CA THR A 132 2.05 9.21 -5.24
C THR A 132 1.71 8.13 -4.22
N VAL A 133 2.69 7.28 -3.93
CA VAL A 133 2.61 6.39 -2.78
C VAL A 133 2.81 7.27 -1.56
N SER A 134 1.73 7.55 -0.83
CA SER A 134 1.84 8.37 0.38
C SER A 134 2.80 7.69 1.35
N GLY A 135 3.90 8.37 1.68
CA GLY A 135 4.92 7.88 2.60
C GLY A 135 4.42 7.82 4.04
N TRP A 136 5.36 7.89 4.99
CA TRP A 136 5.10 7.84 6.43
C TRP A 136 3.81 8.57 6.84
N LYS A 137 2.86 7.82 7.41
CA LYS A 137 1.68 8.29 8.10
C LYS A 137 2.02 8.61 9.54
N ASN A 138 1.31 9.55 10.15
CA ASN A 138 1.52 9.87 11.55
C ASN A 138 0.44 9.19 12.40
N ILE A 139 0.89 8.59 13.50
CA ILE A 139 0.03 8.31 14.65
C ILE A 139 0.52 9.23 15.76
N ALA A 140 -0.39 10.02 16.32
CA ALA A 140 -0.09 10.91 17.43
C ALA A 140 -1.24 10.90 18.43
N GLY A 141 -0.93 11.23 19.68
CA GLY A 141 -1.90 11.29 20.74
C GLY A 141 -1.28 11.78 22.04
N VAL A 142 -2.03 11.61 23.13
CA VAL A 142 -1.60 11.95 24.49
C VAL A 142 -1.77 10.72 25.37
N VAL A 143 -0.80 10.47 26.23
CA VAL A 143 -0.86 9.44 27.27
C VAL A 143 -0.99 10.13 28.63
N LEU A 144 -2.09 9.83 29.32
CA LEU A 144 -2.40 10.32 30.65
C LEU A 144 -2.55 9.12 31.59
N ASP A 145 -2.22 9.33 32.86
CA ASP A 145 -2.52 8.38 33.91
C ASP A 145 -4.01 8.37 34.30
N ALA A 146 -4.40 7.50 35.24
CA ALA A 146 -5.75 7.39 35.76
C ALA A 146 -6.28 8.69 36.43
N ASN A 147 -5.40 9.61 36.81
CA ASN A 147 -5.74 10.92 37.37
C ASN A 147 -5.75 12.02 36.30
N GLY A 148 -5.51 11.68 35.03
CA GLY A 148 -5.43 12.64 33.93
C GLY A 148 -4.09 13.38 33.85
N VAL A 149 -3.04 12.89 34.52
CA VAL A 149 -1.70 13.51 34.51
C VAL A 149 -0.87 12.94 33.36
N PRO A 150 -0.21 13.79 32.55
CA PRO A 150 0.81 13.37 31.59
C PRO A 150 1.83 12.38 32.14
N VAL A 151 2.12 11.33 31.36
CA VAL A 151 3.13 10.33 31.71
C VAL A 151 4.01 9.98 30.52
N SER A 152 5.26 9.61 30.82
CA SER A 152 6.18 9.06 29.82
C SER A 152 6.03 7.55 29.73
N ARG A 153 5.61 7.06 28.56
CA ARG A 153 5.43 5.65 28.22
C ARG A 153 6.16 5.35 26.94
N LYS A 154 6.70 4.13 26.82
CA LYS A 154 7.13 3.63 25.51
C LYS A 154 5.89 3.22 24.74
N ILE A 155 5.72 3.74 23.53
CA ILE A 155 4.62 3.40 22.65
C ILE A 155 5.15 2.56 21.50
N ARG A 156 4.58 1.37 21.28
CA ARG A 156 4.87 0.51 20.14
C ARG A 156 3.65 0.34 19.26
N ALA A 157 3.81 0.51 17.95
CA ALA A 157 2.74 0.35 16.98
C ALA A 157 2.87 -0.97 16.23
N TYR A 158 1.80 -1.76 16.26
CA TYR A 158 1.68 -3.01 15.53
C TYR A 158 0.49 -2.95 14.59
N LEU A 159 0.67 -3.37 13.34
CA LEU A 159 -0.44 -3.52 12.41
C LEU A 159 -1.48 -4.48 12.98
N ARG A 160 -2.75 -4.08 12.94
CA ARG A 160 -3.85 -4.91 13.46
C ARG A 160 -4.01 -6.20 12.65
N SER A 161 -3.78 -6.12 11.35
CA SER A 161 -4.03 -7.21 10.40
C SER A 161 -3.14 -8.42 10.63
N ASN A 162 -1.88 -8.23 11.03
CA ASN A 162 -0.90 -9.31 11.15
C ASN A 162 0.12 -9.16 12.29
N GLY A 163 -0.01 -8.14 13.14
CA GLY A 163 0.91 -7.90 14.25
C GLY A 163 2.28 -7.39 13.82
N TYR A 164 2.45 -6.89 12.58
CA TYR A 164 3.73 -6.36 12.13
C TYR A 164 4.13 -5.10 12.92
N PHE A 165 5.30 -5.16 13.57
CA PHE A 165 5.88 -4.03 14.29
C PHE A 165 6.30 -2.93 13.31
N SER A 166 5.64 -1.76 13.40
CA SER A 166 5.89 -0.64 12.48
C SER A 166 6.77 0.46 13.07
N GLY A 167 6.95 0.49 14.38
CA GLY A 167 7.83 1.45 15.03
C GLY A 167 7.48 1.70 16.49
N GLU A 168 8.34 2.47 17.15
CA GLU A 168 8.15 2.89 18.53
C GLU A 168 8.47 4.37 18.73
N SER A 169 7.94 4.94 19.81
CA SER A 169 8.18 6.31 20.26
C SER A 169 8.03 6.36 21.78
N GLN A 170 8.25 7.53 22.37
CA GLN A 170 8.06 7.77 23.80
C GLN A 170 7.19 9.01 23.99
N SER A 171 6.21 8.93 24.89
CA SER A 171 5.42 10.10 25.26
C SER A 171 6.22 11.04 26.15
N ASP A 172 5.97 12.33 25.99
CA ASP A 172 6.56 13.38 26.81
C ASP A 172 5.98 13.37 28.25
N PRO A 173 6.81 13.40 29.31
CA PRO A 173 6.33 13.34 30.70
C PRO A 173 5.56 14.58 31.16
N GLY A 174 5.72 15.74 30.51
CA GLY A 174 5.05 16.98 30.91
C GLY A 174 3.72 17.21 30.21
N THR A 175 3.57 16.68 29.00
CA THR A 175 2.41 16.91 28.12
C THR A 175 1.67 15.64 27.74
N GLY A 176 2.30 14.46 27.90
CA GLY A 176 1.78 13.16 27.52
C GLY A 176 1.83 12.93 26.01
N ALA A 177 2.21 13.95 25.24
CA ALA A 177 2.16 13.91 23.79
C ALA A 177 3.15 12.89 23.23
N TYR A 178 2.71 12.13 22.23
CA TYR A 178 3.56 11.28 21.42
C TYR A 178 3.24 11.45 19.95
N ALA A 179 4.24 11.17 19.12
CA ALA A 179 4.08 11.00 17.68
C ALA A 179 5.01 9.88 17.21
N LEU A 180 4.52 9.06 16.28
CA LEU A 180 5.31 8.06 15.59
C LEU A 180 4.91 8.00 14.11
N LYS A 181 5.89 7.65 13.27
CA LYS A 181 5.68 7.46 11.84
C LYS A 181 5.44 5.98 11.56
N VAL A 182 4.35 5.68 10.87
CA VAL A 182 4.02 4.33 10.39
C VAL A 182 3.90 4.33 8.88
N TRP A 183 4.05 3.18 8.24
CA TRP A 183 4.09 3.14 6.78
C TRP A 183 2.72 2.88 6.14
N PHE A 184 1.82 2.18 6.82
CA PHE A 184 0.58 1.69 6.23
C PHE A 184 -0.61 2.53 6.70
N ALA A 185 -1.59 2.74 5.83
CA ALA A 185 -2.84 3.42 6.13
C ALA A 185 -3.92 2.43 6.61
N GLU A 186 -3.52 1.46 7.41
CA GLU A 186 -4.40 0.45 8.03
C GLU A 186 -4.57 0.72 9.53
N GLU A 187 -5.42 -0.05 10.20
CA GLU A 187 -5.55 0.03 11.66
C GLU A 187 -4.33 -0.51 12.39
N TYR A 188 -4.03 0.13 13.52
CA TYR A 188 -2.94 -0.23 14.43
C TYR A 188 -3.46 -0.55 15.84
N ASN A 189 -2.77 -1.47 16.49
CA ASN A 189 -2.77 -1.60 17.94
C ASN A 189 -1.52 -0.87 18.47
N LEU A 190 -1.71 0.09 19.38
CA LEU A 190 -0.65 0.73 20.12
C LEU A 190 -0.54 0.08 21.49
N PHE A 191 0.67 -0.26 21.88
CA PHE A 191 1.00 -0.78 23.21
C PHE A 191 1.74 0.33 23.94
N LEU A 192 1.16 0.82 25.03
CA LEU A 192 1.72 1.86 25.88
C LEU A 192 2.29 1.16 27.11
N LEU A 193 3.61 1.01 27.14
CA LEU A 193 4.32 0.19 28.10
C LEU A 193 4.82 1.04 29.27
N ASP A 194 4.55 0.57 30.49
CA ASP A 194 5.18 1.06 31.70
C ASP A 194 6.51 0.32 31.93
N ASP A 195 7.55 0.76 31.22
CA ASP A 195 8.91 0.22 31.42
C ASP A 195 9.59 0.80 32.68
N ALA A 196 8.90 1.61 33.49
CA ALA A 196 9.42 2.20 34.71
C ALA A 196 9.02 1.38 35.95
N LEU A 197 9.93 1.27 36.93
CA LEU A 197 9.61 0.62 38.20
C LEU A 197 8.59 1.48 38.98
N GLY A 198 7.35 0.99 39.11
CA GLY A 198 6.26 1.68 39.80
C GLY A 198 5.01 0.81 39.91
N THR A 199 4.10 1.17 40.81
CA THR A 199 2.90 0.35 41.16
C THR A 199 1.59 0.91 40.62
N LEU A 200 1.62 1.99 39.84
CA LEU A 200 0.43 2.82 39.66
C LEU A 200 -0.35 2.60 38.37
N GLU A 201 0.22 2.00 37.32
CA GLU A 201 -0.56 1.68 36.11
C GLU A 201 -0.09 0.42 35.38
N ASN A 202 -1.03 -0.27 34.75
CA ASN A 202 -0.76 -1.39 33.85
C ASN A 202 -0.50 -0.89 32.42
N ASP A 203 0.20 -1.72 31.63
CA ASP A 203 0.31 -1.54 30.19
C ASP A 203 -1.08 -1.37 29.54
N GLN A 204 -1.19 -0.42 28.62
CA GLN A 204 -2.44 -0.12 27.92
C GLN A 204 -2.36 -0.53 26.44
N ILE A 205 -3.49 -0.95 25.87
CA ILE A 205 -3.64 -1.23 24.45
C ILE A 205 -4.69 -0.29 23.85
N LEU A 206 -4.29 0.52 22.87
CA LEU A 206 -5.16 1.45 22.16
C LEU A 206 -5.31 1.03 20.69
N ARG A 207 -6.53 1.11 20.15
CA ARG A 207 -6.80 0.93 18.71
C ARG A 207 -6.84 2.30 18.03
N VAL A 208 -6.16 2.43 16.90
CA VAL A 208 -6.10 3.70 16.15
C VAL A 208 -6.09 3.48 14.65
N ILE A 209 -6.63 4.44 13.90
CA ILE A 209 -6.47 4.57 12.45
C ILE A 209 -5.52 5.77 12.22
N PRO A 210 -4.37 5.60 11.53
CA PRO A 210 -3.45 6.69 11.20
C PRO A 210 -4.09 7.73 10.29
N VAL A 211 -3.68 8.99 10.41
CA VAL A 211 -4.13 10.12 9.58
C VAL A 211 -3.02 10.68 8.70
#